data_AF-A0A8J4GRU0-F1
#
_entry.id   AF-A0A8J4GRU0-F1
#
_cell.length_a   1.000
_cell.length_b   1.000
_cell.length_c   1.000
_cell.angle_alpha   90.00
_cell.angle_beta   90.00
_cell.angle_gamma   90.00
#
_symmetry.space_group_name_H-M   'P 1'
#
loop_
_entity.id
_entity.type
_entity.pdbx_description
1 polymer ?
#
loop_
_entity_poly.entity_id
_entity_poly.type
_entity_poly.pdbx_seq_one_letter_code
_entity_poly.pdbx_strand_id
1 'polypeptide(L)'
;GTAAKALQAANQPFNLLISDRGRRVFIFPQCFAERQAAGAIPAELLATGVNPAAFEVAGHLLLKRAQDFEEATEDVAIRLLAQASLSEERFLAVANLCFGGGCQ
;
A
#
# COMPACT_ATOMS: atom_id res chain seq x y z
N GLY A 1 -3.96 16.38 5.43
CA GLY A 1 -2.73 17.15 5.69
C GLY A 1 -1.96 16.61 6.88
N THR A 2 -2.52 16.74 8.08
CA THR A 2 -1.86 16.37 9.35
C THR A 2 -1.43 14.90 9.42
N ALA A 3 -2.31 13.96 9.07
CA ALA A 3 -1.97 12.53 9.05
C ALA A 3 -0.76 12.22 8.14
N ALA A 4 -0.75 12.71 6.90
CA ALA A 4 0.38 12.53 5.98
C ALA A 4 1.69 13.12 6.52
N LYS A 5 1.64 14.28 7.19
CA LYS A 5 2.81 14.87 7.87
C LYS A 5 3.31 14.01 9.02
N ALA A 6 2.40 13.45 9.82
CA ALA A 6 2.75 12.54 10.92
C ALA A 6 3.43 11.27 10.41
N LEU A 7 2.89 10.66 9.33
CA LEU A 7 3.51 9.50 8.68
C LEU A 7 4.90 9.82 8.14
N GLN A 8 5.05 10.97 7.48
CA GLN A 8 6.35 11.42 6.96
C GLN A 8 7.37 11.64 8.10
N ALA A 9 6.96 12.26 9.21
CA ALA A 9 7.82 12.46 10.38
C ALA A 9 8.24 11.13 11.04
N ALA A 10 7.36 10.12 10.98
CA ALA A 10 7.64 8.77 11.49
C ALA A 10 8.39 7.87 10.50
N ASN A 11 8.77 8.38 9.32
CA ASN A 11 9.33 7.59 8.22
C ASN A 11 8.48 6.37 7.81
N GLN A 12 7.16 6.45 7.99
CA GLN A 12 6.24 5.39 7.59
C GLN A 12 5.87 5.59 6.11
N PRO A 13 6.16 4.65 5.19
CA PRO A 13 5.74 4.79 3.79
C PRO A 13 4.22 4.74 3.66
N PHE A 14 3.67 5.52 2.73
CA PHE A 14 2.24 5.54 2.43
C PHE A 14 1.95 6.00 1.00
N ASN A 15 0.80 5.56 0.47
CA ASN A 15 0.21 6.06 -0.77
C ASN A 15 -0.93 7.03 -0.45
N LEU A 16 -1.15 8.00 -1.34
CA LEU A 16 -2.29 8.93 -1.29
C LEU A 16 -3.16 8.77 -2.53
N LEU A 17 -4.47 8.67 -2.34
CA LEU A 17 -5.45 8.74 -3.41
C LEU A 17 -6.40 9.89 -3.12
N ILE A 18 -6.51 10.82 -4.06
CA ILE A 18 -7.40 11.98 -3.97
C ILE A 18 -8.47 11.83 -5.04
N SER A 19 -9.73 11.84 -4.64
CA SER A 19 -10.87 11.72 -5.56
C SER A 19 -11.93 12.79 -5.28
N ASP A 20 -12.95 12.85 -6.16
CA ASP A 20 -14.04 13.82 -6.08
C ASP A 20 -13.54 15.27 -5.93
N ARG A 21 -12.65 15.68 -6.85
CA ARG A 21 -12.07 17.04 -6.91
C ARG A 21 -11.42 17.49 -5.59
N GLY A 22 -10.86 16.56 -4.82
CA GLY A 22 -10.20 16.85 -3.54
C GLY A 22 -11.08 16.68 -2.31
N ARG A 23 -12.37 16.35 -2.46
CA ARG A 23 -13.28 16.14 -1.33
C ARG A 23 -12.99 14.86 -0.56
N ARG A 24 -12.42 13.86 -1.21
CA ARG A 24 -12.08 12.57 -0.59
C ARG A 24 -10.59 12.33 -0.72
N VAL A 25 -9.95 12.07 0.42
CA VAL A 25 -8.53 11.75 0.51
C VAL A 25 -8.39 10.45 1.27
N PHE A 26 -7.82 9.45 0.61
CA PHE A 26 -7.50 8.16 1.19
C PHE A 26 -5.99 8.07 1.41
N ILE A 27 -5.60 7.55 2.56
CA ILE A 27 -4.20 7.32 2.94
C ILE A 27 -4.04 5.81 3.13
N PHE A 28 -3.08 5.23 2.44
CA PHE A 28 -2.77 3.81 2.54
C PHE A 28 -1.34 3.64 3.05
N PRO A 29 -1.14 3.45 4.37
CA PRO A 29 0.15 3.06 4.90
C PRO A 29 0.62 1.76 4.24
N GLN A 30 1.89 1.70 3.84
CA GLN A 30 2.45 0.54 3.16
C GLN A 30 3.85 0.16 3.65
N CYS A 31 4.26 -1.07 3.38
CA CYS A 31 5.58 -1.61 3.74
C CYS A 31 6.26 -2.39 2.61
N PHE A 32 5.86 -2.17 1.35
CA PHE A 32 6.35 -3.00 0.25
C PHE A 32 7.87 -2.90 0.06
N ALA A 33 8.42 -1.68 0.01
CA ALA A 33 9.86 -1.47 -0.15
C ALA A 33 10.69 -2.06 1.00
N GLU A 34 10.19 -1.96 2.24
CA GLU A 34 10.79 -2.56 3.43
C GLU A 34 10.85 -4.09 3.30
N ARG A 35 9.72 -4.72 2.93
CA ARG A 35 9.66 -6.18 2.72
C ARG A 35 10.52 -6.64 1.54
N GLN A 36 10.58 -5.85 0.47
CA GLN A 36 11.43 -6.15 -0.69
C GLN A 36 12.90 -6.15 -0.29
N ALA A 37 13.34 -5.13 0.44
CA ALA A 37 14.72 -5.04 0.93
C ALA A 37 15.06 -6.17 1.92
N ALA A 38 14.09 -6.63 2.70
CA ALA A 38 14.25 -7.77 3.60
C ALA A 38 14.19 -9.14 2.89
N GLY A 39 13.96 -9.19 1.58
CA GLY A 39 13.81 -10.46 0.84
C GLY A 39 12.55 -11.24 1.21
N ALA A 40 11.55 -10.58 1.83
CA ALA A 40 10.34 -11.20 2.34
C ALA A 40 9.22 -11.31 1.28
N ILE A 41 9.46 -10.82 0.06
CA ILE A 41 8.48 -10.89 -1.03
C ILE A 41 8.71 -12.17 -1.84
N PRO A 42 7.66 -12.98 -2.07
CA PRO A 42 7.75 -14.17 -2.91
C PRO A 42 8.28 -13.86 -4.32
N ALA A 43 9.17 -14.71 -4.84
CA ALA A 43 9.86 -14.50 -6.11
C ALA A 43 8.89 -14.42 -7.30
N GLU A 44 7.80 -15.18 -7.27
CA GLU A 44 6.76 -15.16 -8.29
C GLU A 44 6.04 -13.80 -8.36
N LEU A 45 5.85 -13.13 -7.20
CA LEU A 45 5.25 -11.80 -7.17
C LEU A 45 6.24 -10.74 -7.63
N LEU A 46 7.53 -10.87 -7.29
CA LEU A 46 8.58 -10.00 -7.82
C LEU A 46 8.71 -10.10 -9.35
N ALA A 47 8.55 -11.32 -9.90
CA ALA A 47 8.64 -11.58 -11.33
C ALA A 47 7.55 -10.88 -12.16
N THR A 48 6.40 -10.54 -11.57
CA THR A 48 5.37 -9.71 -12.22
C THR A 48 5.87 -8.29 -12.52
N GLY A 49 6.90 -7.84 -11.80
CA GLY A 49 7.43 -6.49 -11.90
C GLY A 49 6.47 -5.40 -11.43
N VAL A 50 5.39 -5.77 -10.74
CA VAL A 50 4.40 -4.85 -10.17
C VAL A 50 4.94 -4.32 -8.83
N ASN A 51 4.94 -3.00 -8.70
CA ASN A 51 5.17 -2.31 -7.43
C ASN A 51 3.82 -1.71 -6.99
N PRO A 52 3.21 -2.17 -5.88
CA PRO A 52 1.88 -1.75 -5.46
C PRO A 52 1.87 -0.29 -4.97
N ALA A 53 1.80 0.62 -5.91
CA ALA A 53 1.68 2.05 -5.69
C ALA A 53 0.20 2.43 -5.51
N ALA A 54 -0.10 3.74 -5.51
CA ALA A 54 -1.46 4.24 -5.30
C ALA A 54 -2.47 3.70 -6.31
N PHE A 55 -2.05 3.33 -7.52
CA PHE A 55 -2.93 2.85 -8.59
C PHE A 55 -3.38 1.39 -8.33
N GLU A 56 -2.43 0.51 -8.00
CA GLU A 56 -2.69 -0.88 -7.67
C GLU A 56 -3.52 -1.01 -6.40
N VAL A 57 -3.17 -0.23 -5.37
CA VAL A 57 -3.93 -0.21 -4.10
C VAL A 57 -5.35 0.32 -4.29
N ALA A 58 -5.59 1.16 -5.30
CA ALA A 58 -6.92 1.62 -5.70
C ALA A 58 -7.68 0.61 -6.58
N GLY A 59 -7.14 -0.60 -6.78
CA GLY A 59 -7.77 -1.69 -7.55
C GLY A 59 -7.39 -1.75 -9.02
N HIS A 60 -6.44 -0.93 -9.49
CA HIS A 60 -6.00 -0.93 -10.88
C HIS A 60 -4.64 -1.62 -11.00
N LEU A 61 -4.64 -2.92 -11.33
CA LEU A 61 -3.41 -3.69 -11.48
C LEU A 61 -2.77 -3.48 -12.85
N LEU A 62 -1.57 -2.88 -12.86
CA LEU A 62 -0.76 -2.70 -14.06
C LEU A 62 0.15 -3.92 -14.30
N LEU A 63 -0.29 -4.83 -15.17
CA LEU A 63 0.45 -6.04 -15.52
C LEU A 63 1.28 -5.81 -16.78
N LYS A 64 2.58 -6.14 -16.71
CA LYS A 64 3.55 -5.81 -17.77
C LYS A 64 3.64 -6.86 -18.88
N ARG A 65 3.39 -8.13 -18.55
CA ARG A 65 3.45 -9.24 -19.51
C ARG A 65 2.04 -9.67 -19.86
N ALA A 66 1.81 -10.02 -21.13
CA ALA A 66 0.52 -10.54 -21.58
C ALA A 66 0.12 -11.80 -20.79
N GLN A 67 1.06 -12.68 -20.49
CA GLN A 67 0.81 -13.87 -19.68
C GLN A 67 0.30 -13.53 -18.28
N ASP A 68 0.88 -12.52 -17.61
CA ASP A 68 0.42 -12.10 -16.28
C ASP A 68 -1.03 -11.62 -16.31
N PHE A 69 -1.44 -11.00 -17.42
CA PHE A 69 -2.79 -10.53 -17.65
C PHE A 69 -3.78 -11.68 -17.89
N GLU A 70 -3.42 -12.64 -18.75
CA GLU A 70 -4.26 -13.81 -19.05
C GLU A 70 -4.43 -14.73 -17.83
N GLU A 71 -3.39 -14.86 -17.00
CA GLU A 71 -3.39 -15.68 -15.79
C GLU A 71 -3.82 -14.89 -14.53
N ALA A 72 -4.21 -13.63 -14.69
CA ALA A 72 -4.61 -12.77 -13.58
C ALA A 72 -5.84 -13.34 -12.87
N THR A 73 -5.70 -13.58 -11.58
CA THR A 73 -6.81 -14.00 -10.70
C THR A 73 -6.94 -13.06 -9.52
N GLU A 74 -8.12 -13.05 -8.91
CA GLU A 74 -8.36 -12.30 -7.67
C GLU A 74 -7.39 -12.74 -6.56
N ASP A 75 -7.09 -14.04 -6.46
CA ASP A 75 -6.14 -14.56 -5.48
C ASP A 75 -4.74 -13.97 -5.68
N VAL A 76 -4.25 -13.85 -6.92
CA VAL A 76 -2.97 -13.22 -7.22
C VAL A 76 -2.99 -11.74 -6.84
N ALA A 77 -4.08 -11.04 -7.15
CA ALA A 77 -4.28 -9.64 -6.77
C ALA A 77 -4.21 -9.43 -5.25
N ILE A 78 -4.95 -10.24 -4.48
CA ILE A 78 -4.98 -10.20 -3.02
C ILE A 78 -3.58 -10.48 -2.46
N ARG A 79 -2.90 -11.52 -2.95
CA ARG A 79 -1.55 -11.88 -2.50
C ARG A 79 -0.53 -10.78 -2.76
N LEU A 80 -0.64 -10.09 -3.90
CA LEU A 80 0.20 -8.94 -4.25
C LEU A 80 -0.05 -7.76 -3.29
N LEU A 81 -1.30 -7.36 -3.11
CA LEU A 81 -1.68 -6.24 -2.24
C LEU A 81 -1.35 -6.51 -0.77
N ALA A 82 -1.41 -7.77 -0.34
CA ALA A 82 -0.97 -8.19 0.99
C ALA A 82 0.52 -7.89 1.23
N GLN A 83 1.37 -7.87 0.18
CA GLN A 83 2.80 -7.52 0.32
C GLN A 83 3.02 -6.04 0.65
N ALA A 84 2.09 -5.17 0.25
CA ALA A 84 2.12 -3.76 0.62
C ALA A 84 1.48 -3.50 1.99
N SER A 85 0.63 -4.40 2.47
CA SER A 85 -0.21 -4.21 3.64
C SER A 85 0.56 -4.38 4.95
N LEU A 86 0.30 -3.51 5.92
CA LEU A 86 0.85 -3.64 7.27
C LEU A 86 0.21 -4.81 8.03
N SER A 87 0.88 -5.29 9.08
CA SER A 87 0.21 -6.13 10.08
C SER A 87 -0.85 -5.30 10.82
N GLU A 88 -1.85 -5.97 11.39
CA GLU A 88 -2.92 -5.31 12.15
C GLU A 88 -2.37 -4.42 13.28
N GLU A 89 -1.44 -4.94 14.08
CA GLU A 89 -0.81 -4.19 15.18
C GLU A 89 -0.14 -2.91 14.69
N ARG A 90 0.68 -3.01 13.62
CA ARG A 90 1.37 -1.85 13.05
C ARG A 90 0.38 -0.87 12.41
N PHE A 91 -0.67 -1.38 11.77
CA PHE A 91 -1.73 -0.55 11.21
C PHE A 91 -2.43 0.27 12.29
N LEU A 92 -2.81 -0.35 13.42
CA LEU A 92 -3.44 0.33 14.54
C LEU A 92 -2.52 1.38 15.16
N ALA A 93 -1.24 1.08 15.34
CA ALA A 93 -0.26 2.05 15.82
C ALA A 93 -0.14 3.26 14.86
N VAL A 94 -0.10 3.01 13.56
CA VAL A 94 -0.04 4.05 12.52
C VAL A 94 -1.33 4.87 12.46
N ALA A 95 -2.49 4.24 12.63
CA ALA A 95 -3.77 4.93 12.72
C ALA A 95 -3.80 5.86 13.95
N ASN A 96 -3.27 5.41 15.08
CA ASN A 96 -3.16 6.21 16.28
C ASN A 96 -2.21 7.42 16.09
N LEU A 97 -1.09 7.25 15.38
CA LEU A 97 -0.22 8.38 14.99
C LEU A 97 -0.96 9.42 14.14
N CYS A 98 -1.87 8.97 13.27
CA CYS A 98 -2.62 9.85 12.37
C CYS A 98 -3.79 10.57 13.06
N PHE A 99 -4.49 9.91 13.99
CA PHE A 99 -5.81 10.32 14.49
C PHE A 99 -5.95 10.35 16.01
N GLY A 100 -5.01 9.79 16.77
CA GLY A 100 -5.08 9.66 18.23
C GLY A 100 -4.85 10.94 19.02
N GLY A 101 -4.30 11.99 18.41
CA GLY A 101 -4.03 13.27 19.07
C GLY A 101 -5.26 14.20 19.25
N GLY A 102 -6.47 13.73 18.94
CA GLY A 102 -7.70 14.52 18.96
C GLY A 102 -8.40 14.66 20.32
N CYS A 103 -7.86 14.07 21.39
CA CYS A 103 -8.33 14.29 22.76
C CYS A 103 -7.19 14.80 23.64
N GLN A 104 -6.94 16.12 23.58
CA GLN A 104 -6.36 16.91 24.67
C GLN A 104 -7.11 18.23 24.75
#